data_AF-A0A7C6FGY7-F1
#
_entry.id   AF-A0A7C6FGY7-F1
#
_cell.length_a   1.000
_cell.length_b   1.000
_cell.length_c   1.000
_cell.angle_alpha   90.00
_cell.angle_beta   90.00
_cell.angle_gamma   90.00
#
_symmetry.space_group_name_H-M   'P 1'
#
loop_
_entity.id
_entity.type
_entity.pdbx_description
1 polymer ?
#
loop_
_entity_poly.entity_id
_entity_poly.type
_entity_poly.pdbx_seq_one_letter_code
_entity_poly.pdbx_strand_id
1 'polypeptide(L)'
;MDDIHSAVLKNGKIVTVASYTSSASGSSEFLAAVTISSRDGERVIKSQSLDLGFDSNADYMGVAALSNGRFVVTYANSSGHPGIMGQIFNAKGKAIGDAFQIMAGADIHEVHGLPKGGFVVIAADGAAARLQRVHDNGDLWGGEVSVPELGRAYDTDIYEGLKGGLV
;
A
#
# COMPACT_ATOMS: atom_id res chain seq x y z
N MET A 1 -3.44 8.96 -13.67
CA MET A 1 -2.82 7.93 -14.54
C MET A 1 -3.29 6.59 -14.00
N ASP A 2 -3.26 5.50 -14.77
CA ASP A 2 -3.56 4.19 -14.17
C ASP A 2 -2.29 3.70 -13.47
N ASP A 3 -2.37 3.38 -12.19
CA ASP A 3 -1.25 2.88 -11.40
C ASP A 3 -1.45 1.41 -11.06
N ILE A 4 -0.37 0.62 -11.14
CA ILE A 4 -0.42 -0.85 -11.00
C ILE A 4 0.73 -1.32 -10.11
N HIS A 5 0.35 -1.96 -9.01
CA HIS A 5 1.28 -2.54 -8.05
C HIS A 5 1.07 -4.04 -7.91
N SER A 6 2.13 -4.78 -7.60
CA SER A 6 2.00 -6.21 -7.36
C SER A 6 2.89 -6.73 -6.24
N ALA A 7 2.46 -7.82 -5.62
CA ALA A 7 3.21 -8.54 -4.60
C ALA A 7 3.00 -10.05 -4.73
N VAL A 8 4.04 -10.82 -4.40
CA VAL A 8 3.97 -12.28 -4.35
C VAL A 8 3.71 -12.74 -2.92
N LEU A 9 2.59 -13.42 -2.71
CA LEU A 9 2.23 -13.97 -1.40
C LEU A 9 3.12 -15.16 -1.05
N LYS A 10 3.20 -15.49 0.25
CA LYS A 10 3.94 -16.66 0.77
C LYS A 10 3.56 -17.99 0.12
N ASN A 11 2.32 -18.12 -0.37
CA ASN A 11 1.84 -19.31 -1.07
C ASN A 11 2.15 -19.31 -2.58
N GLY A 12 2.91 -18.32 -3.06
CA GLY A 12 3.30 -18.14 -4.45
C GLY A 12 2.28 -17.44 -5.32
N LYS A 13 1.04 -17.18 -4.86
CA LYS A 13 0.07 -16.42 -5.66
C LYS A 13 0.51 -14.97 -5.83
N ILE A 14 0.14 -14.38 -6.95
CA ILE A 14 0.41 -12.97 -7.26
C ILE A 14 -0.85 -12.17 -6.90
N VAL A 15 -0.66 -11.07 -6.19
CA VAL A 15 -1.69 -10.06 -5.96
C VAL A 15 -1.31 -8.82 -6.76
N THR A 16 -2.25 -8.31 -7.54
CA THR A 16 -2.12 -7.06 -8.28
C THR A 16 -3.20 -6.11 -7.79
N VAL A 17 -2.82 -4.87 -7.50
CA VAL A 17 -3.72 -3.76 -7.26
C VAL A 17 -3.60 -2.81 -8.43
N ALA A 18 -4.72 -2.45 -9.04
CA ALA A 18 -4.76 -1.50 -10.14
C ALA A 18 -5.81 -0.43 -9.82
N SER A 19 -5.46 0.83 -10.05
CA SER A 19 -6.40 1.94 -10.07
C SER A 19 -6.84 2.24 -11.50
N TYR A 20 -8.08 2.70 -11.67
CA TYR A 20 -8.60 3.12 -12.96
C TYR A 20 -9.66 4.22 -12.79
N THR A 21 -9.67 5.17 -13.71
CA THR A 21 -10.73 6.19 -13.78
C THR A 21 -11.89 5.70 -14.64
N SER A 22 -13.09 5.65 -14.07
CA SER A 22 -14.33 5.44 -14.80
C SER A 22 -15.00 6.77 -15.11
N SER A 23 -15.30 7.01 -16.39
CA SER A 23 -16.12 8.14 -16.82
C SER A 23 -17.58 7.75 -17.08
N ALA A 24 -18.00 6.56 -16.61
CA ALA A 24 -19.28 5.96 -16.98
C ALA A 24 -20.52 6.75 -16.48
N SER A 25 -20.37 7.60 -15.47
CA SER A 25 -21.45 8.39 -14.86
C SER A 25 -21.45 9.89 -15.22
N GLY A 26 -20.54 10.34 -16.09
CA GLY A 26 -20.36 11.78 -16.36
C GLY A 26 -19.59 12.53 -15.27
N SER A 27 -19.28 11.86 -14.16
CA SER A 27 -18.24 12.20 -13.19
C SER A 27 -17.06 11.24 -13.34
N SER A 28 -15.85 11.75 -13.12
CA SER A 28 -14.64 10.93 -13.04
C SER A 28 -14.63 10.20 -11.70
N GLU A 29 -15.06 8.94 -11.69
CA GLU A 29 -15.01 8.07 -10.51
C GLU A 29 -13.68 7.32 -10.49
N PHE A 30 -12.91 7.49 -9.42
CA PHE A 30 -11.73 6.66 -9.19
C PHE A 30 -12.16 5.32 -8.61
N LEU A 31 -11.67 4.25 -9.20
CA LEU A 31 -11.91 2.88 -8.78
C LEU A 31 -10.58 2.17 -8.60
N ALA A 32 -10.59 1.16 -7.74
CA ALA A 32 -9.46 0.26 -7.57
C ALA A 32 -9.94 -1.18 -7.60
N ALA A 33 -9.09 -2.10 -8.04
CA ALA A 33 -9.37 -3.52 -8.02
C ALA A 33 -8.17 -4.32 -7.48
N VAL A 34 -8.49 -5.38 -6.74
CA VAL A 34 -7.53 -6.43 -6.38
C VAL A 34 -7.77 -7.63 -7.27
N THR A 35 -6.72 -8.04 -7.96
CA THR A 35 -6.69 -9.29 -8.72
C THR A 35 -5.70 -10.25 -8.07
N ILE A 36 -6.13 -11.48 -7.83
CA ILE A 36 -5.30 -12.57 -7.32
C ILE A 36 -5.14 -13.59 -8.46
N SER A 37 -3.91 -13.84 -8.87
CA SER A 37 -3.56 -14.78 -9.93
C SER A 37 -2.80 -15.98 -9.39
N SER A 38 -2.73 -17.05 -10.18
CA SER A 38 -1.87 -18.20 -9.94
C SER A 38 -0.40 -17.78 -9.90
N ARG A 39 0.44 -18.69 -9.39
CA ARG A 39 1.88 -18.44 -9.20
C ARG A 39 2.63 -18.16 -10.50
N ASP A 40 2.18 -18.76 -11.58
CA ASP A 40 2.68 -18.55 -12.94
C ASP A 40 2.09 -17.32 -13.62
N GLY A 41 1.12 -16.63 -13.01
CA GLY A 41 0.43 -15.48 -13.60
C GLY A 41 -0.59 -15.83 -14.70
N GLU A 42 -0.70 -17.11 -15.09
CA GLU A 42 -1.48 -17.55 -16.25
C GLU A 42 -3.00 -17.61 -15.99
N ARG A 43 -3.42 -17.61 -14.73
CA ARG A 43 -4.83 -17.72 -14.36
C ARG A 43 -5.23 -16.75 -13.27
N VAL A 44 -6.21 -15.91 -13.57
CA VAL A 44 -6.92 -15.12 -12.55
C VAL A 44 -7.75 -16.07 -11.68
N ILE A 45 -7.47 -16.07 -10.37
CA ILE A 45 -8.20 -16.84 -9.37
C ILE A 45 -9.38 -16.03 -8.82
N LYS A 46 -9.18 -14.72 -8.65
CA LYS A 46 -10.20 -13.79 -8.17
C LYS A 46 -9.88 -12.38 -8.66
N SER A 47 -10.90 -11.61 -9.02
CA SER A 47 -10.81 -10.16 -9.15
C SER A 47 -11.99 -9.53 -8.43
N GLN A 48 -11.78 -8.40 -7.76
CA GLN A 48 -12.83 -7.65 -7.08
C GLN A 48 -12.49 -6.17 -7.06
N SER A 49 -13.51 -5.32 -7.16
CA SER A 49 -13.37 -3.90 -6.86
C SER A 49 -13.10 -3.71 -5.37
N LEU A 50 -12.29 -2.70 -5.04
CA LEU A 50 -12.11 -2.20 -3.69
C LEU A 50 -13.03 -0.99 -3.52
N ASP A 51 -13.84 -1.02 -2.45
CA ASP A 51 -14.60 0.14 -2.01
C ASP A 51 -13.75 0.88 -0.96
N LEU A 52 -13.02 1.90 -1.41
CA LEU A 52 -12.10 2.67 -0.56
C LEU A 52 -12.67 4.02 -0.13
N GLY A 53 -13.95 4.31 -0.42
CA GLY A 53 -14.61 5.56 -0.01
C GLY A 53 -14.00 6.80 -0.66
N PHE A 54 -13.94 6.84 -1.99
CA PHE A 54 -13.06 7.70 -2.78
C PHE A 54 -13.32 9.22 -2.69
N ASP A 55 -12.29 9.95 -2.25
CA ASP A 55 -11.72 11.17 -2.87
C ASP A 55 -10.18 11.01 -3.03
N SER A 56 -9.68 9.78 -3.12
CA SER A 56 -8.24 9.53 -3.17
C SER A 56 -7.61 9.97 -4.49
N ASN A 57 -6.33 10.38 -4.45
CA ASN A 57 -5.53 10.46 -5.66
C ASN A 57 -5.08 9.03 -6.03
N ALA A 58 -5.68 8.49 -7.09
CA ALA A 58 -5.47 7.11 -7.56
C ALA A 58 -4.02 6.80 -7.98
N ASP A 59 -3.16 7.82 -8.08
CA ASP A 59 -1.75 7.69 -8.44
C ASP A 59 -0.86 7.21 -7.27
N TYR A 60 -1.39 7.08 -6.04
CA TYR A 60 -0.59 6.71 -4.87
C TYR A 60 -1.19 5.52 -4.12
N MET A 61 -1.11 4.34 -4.74
CA MET A 61 -1.45 3.07 -4.12
C MET A 61 -0.20 2.23 -3.86
N GLY A 62 -0.33 1.23 -3.01
CA GLY A 62 0.72 0.25 -2.76
C GLY A 62 0.15 -1.09 -2.34
N VAL A 63 0.92 -2.16 -2.56
CA VAL A 63 0.59 -3.49 -2.04
C VAL A 63 1.84 -4.19 -1.53
N ALA A 64 1.72 -4.82 -0.36
CA ALA A 64 2.78 -5.63 0.22
C ALA A 64 2.27 -6.98 0.72
N ALA A 65 3.04 -8.03 0.43
CA ALA A 65 2.82 -9.34 1.00
C ALA A 65 3.35 -9.39 2.45
N LEU A 66 2.57 -9.98 3.36
CA LEU A 66 2.93 -10.13 4.76
C LEU A 66 3.43 -11.55 5.04
N SER A 67 4.33 -11.70 6.01
CA SER A 67 4.99 -12.98 6.36
C SER A 67 4.01 -14.06 6.85
N ASN A 68 2.83 -13.66 7.32
CA ASN A 68 1.72 -14.52 7.72
C ASN A 68 0.83 -14.97 6.53
N GLY A 69 1.19 -14.64 5.29
CA GLY A 69 0.48 -15.02 4.07
C GLY A 69 -0.70 -14.12 3.69
N ARG A 70 -0.92 -13.02 4.42
CA ARG A 70 -1.86 -11.94 4.09
C ARG A 70 -1.18 -10.92 3.17
N PHE A 71 -1.92 -9.91 2.76
CA PHE A 71 -1.37 -8.71 2.14
C PHE A 71 -2.06 -7.47 2.69
N VAL A 72 -1.38 -6.33 2.58
CA VAL A 72 -1.94 -5.01 2.85
C VAL A 72 -2.01 -4.23 1.55
N VAL A 73 -3.11 -3.50 1.35
CA VAL A 73 -3.21 -2.46 0.33
C VAL A 73 -3.15 -1.11 1.05
N THR A 74 -2.28 -0.23 0.56
CA THR A 74 -2.17 1.15 1.06
C THR A 74 -2.59 2.13 -0.03
N TYR A 75 -3.13 3.26 0.38
CA TYR A 75 -3.66 4.28 -0.52
C TYR A 75 -3.70 5.63 0.16
N ALA A 76 -3.52 6.70 -0.60
CA ALA A 76 -3.75 8.06 -0.13
C ALA A 76 -5.26 8.31 0.03
N ASN A 77 -5.66 9.01 1.09
CA ASN A 77 -7.01 9.52 1.29
C ASN A 77 -6.93 11.05 1.39
N SER A 78 -7.85 11.76 0.74
CA SER A 78 -7.90 13.23 0.80
C SER A 78 -9.10 13.77 1.61
N SER A 79 -10.09 12.91 1.94
CA SER A 79 -11.35 13.33 2.57
C SER A 79 -11.49 12.86 4.01
N GLY A 80 -12.00 13.74 4.87
CA GLY A 80 -12.24 13.50 6.30
C GLY A 80 -10.97 13.41 7.15
N HIS A 81 -10.11 12.44 6.83
CA HIS A 81 -8.83 12.17 7.48
C HIS A 81 -7.73 12.01 6.43
N PRO A 82 -7.17 13.13 5.94
CA PRO A 82 -6.22 13.10 4.84
C PRO A 82 -4.90 12.46 5.28
N GLY A 83 -4.38 11.56 4.44
CA GLY A 83 -3.18 10.79 4.74
C GLY A 83 -3.17 9.40 4.13
N ILE A 84 -2.21 8.59 4.55
CA ILE A 84 -2.04 7.21 4.08
C ILE A 84 -2.92 6.30 4.91
N MET A 85 -3.77 5.54 4.23
CA MET A 85 -4.63 4.51 4.79
C MET A 85 -4.09 3.12 4.47
N GLY A 86 -4.48 2.12 5.26
CA GLY A 86 -4.18 0.71 5.02
C GLY A 86 -5.39 -0.18 5.25
N GLN A 87 -5.55 -1.21 4.40
CA GLN A 87 -6.51 -2.28 4.61
C GLN A 87 -5.80 -3.63 4.45
N ILE A 88 -5.93 -4.49 5.45
CA ILE A 88 -5.36 -5.84 5.41
C ILE A 88 -6.37 -6.81 4.82
N PHE A 89 -5.89 -7.70 3.96
CA PHE A 89 -6.66 -8.75 3.31
C PHE A 89 -6.01 -10.11 3.54
N ASN A 90 -6.83 -11.15 3.65
CA ASN A 90 -6.33 -12.52 3.62
C ASN A 90 -5.94 -12.96 2.20
N ALA A 91 -5.29 -14.12 2.07
CA ALA A 91 -4.85 -14.69 0.79
C ALA A 91 -5.98 -15.00 -0.23
N LYS A 92 -7.26 -14.83 0.15
CA LYS A 92 -8.44 -14.98 -0.71
C LYS A 92 -9.07 -13.62 -1.08
N GLY A 93 -8.39 -12.52 -0.73
CA GLY A 93 -8.84 -11.15 -1.00
C GLY A 93 -10.01 -10.70 -0.12
N LYS A 94 -10.28 -11.36 1.01
CA LYS A 94 -11.28 -10.85 1.98
C LYS A 94 -10.58 -9.95 2.99
N ALA A 95 -11.12 -8.75 3.19
CA ALA A 95 -10.66 -7.80 4.18
C ALA A 95 -10.68 -8.42 5.60
N ILE A 96 -9.70 -8.04 6.41
CA ILE A 96 -9.55 -8.41 7.81
C ILE A 96 -9.60 -7.13 8.63
N GLY A 97 -10.70 -6.93 9.35
CA GLY A 97 -10.98 -5.65 10.03
C GLY A 97 -11.28 -4.54 9.03
N ASP A 98 -11.43 -3.33 9.56
CA ASP A 98 -11.66 -2.11 8.79
C ASP A 98 -10.33 -1.49 8.33
N ALA A 99 -10.40 -0.51 7.44
CA ALA A 99 -9.25 0.28 7.07
C ALA A 99 -8.81 1.16 8.25
N PHE A 100 -7.52 1.44 8.32
CA PHE A 100 -6.91 2.21 9.40
C PHE A 100 -5.95 3.26 8.86
N GLN A 101 -5.83 4.37 9.57
CA GLN A 101 -4.89 5.43 9.22
C GLN A 101 -3.48 5.04 9.64
N ILE A 102 -2.54 5.10 8.71
CA ILE A 102 -1.12 4.80 8.92
C ILE A 102 -0.35 6.08 9.21
N MET A 103 -0.61 7.13 8.44
CA MET A 103 0.10 8.39 8.52
C MET A 103 -0.82 9.54 8.13
N ALA A 104 -0.75 10.66 8.85
CA ALA A 104 -1.53 11.85 8.52
C ALA A 104 -0.75 12.80 7.59
N GLY A 105 -1.48 13.48 6.69
CA GLY A 105 -0.93 14.54 5.84
C GLY A 105 0.22 14.08 4.93
N ALA A 106 0.10 12.90 4.35
CA ALA A 106 1.03 12.34 3.38
C ALA A 106 0.25 11.56 2.32
N ASP A 107 0.71 11.61 1.07
CA ASP A 107 0.05 10.96 -0.05
C ASP A 107 1.00 9.96 -0.74
N ILE A 108 2.15 10.45 -1.19
CA ILE A 108 3.17 9.66 -1.88
C ILE A 108 3.88 8.76 -0.89
N HIS A 109 3.83 7.45 -1.14
CA HIS A 109 4.42 6.47 -0.24
C HIS A 109 4.82 5.16 -0.91
N GLU A 110 5.68 4.43 -0.23
CA GLU A 110 6.03 3.04 -0.50
C GLU A 110 5.61 2.16 0.69
N VAL A 111 5.22 0.91 0.41
CA VAL A 111 4.86 -0.07 1.44
C VAL A 111 5.62 -1.37 1.26
N HIS A 112 6.24 -1.87 2.33
CA HIS A 112 7.02 -3.10 2.28
C HIS A 112 6.74 -4.03 3.47
N GLY A 113 6.53 -5.31 3.17
CA GLY A 113 6.37 -6.35 4.18
C GLY A 113 7.69 -6.67 4.88
N LEU A 114 7.63 -6.94 6.19
CA LEU A 114 8.81 -7.29 6.98
C LEU A 114 8.92 -8.81 7.18
N PRO A 115 10.13 -9.40 7.07
CA PRO A 115 10.32 -10.85 7.20
C PRO A 115 9.86 -11.45 8.54
N LYS A 116 9.91 -10.66 9.62
CA LYS A 116 9.55 -11.08 10.99
C LYS A 116 8.20 -10.53 11.47
N GLY A 117 7.31 -10.20 10.53
CA GLY A 117 5.97 -9.70 10.84
C GLY A 117 5.87 -8.18 10.68
N GLY A 118 4.67 -7.76 10.32
CA GLY A 118 4.31 -6.39 10.04
C GLY A 118 4.78 -5.92 8.67
N PHE A 119 4.73 -4.60 8.51
CA PHE A 119 5.16 -3.89 7.32
C PHE A 119 5.65 -2.49 7.72
N VAL A 120 6.30 -1.81 6.78
CA VAL A 120 6.67 -0.40 6.89
C VAL A 120 5.99 0.37 5.78
N VAL A 121 5.61 1.60 6.10
CA VAL A 121 5.22 2.62 5.13
C VAL A 121 6.22 3.75 5.22
N ILE A 122 6.72 4.18 4.08
CA ILE A 122 7.65 5.30 3.97
C ILE A 122 7.00 6.34 3.07
N ALA A 123 6.89 7.57 3.55
CA ALA A 123 6.27 8.66 2.82
C ALA A 123 7.28 9.77 2.56
N ALA A 124 7.18 10.39 1.39
CA ALA A 124 7.92 11.61 1.10
C ALA A 124 7.29 12.78 1.87
N ASP A 125 8.12 13.56 2.57
CA ASP A 125 7.69 14.73 3.34
C ASP A 125 8.63 15.92 3.09
N GLY A 126 8.43 16.58 1.95
CA GLY A 126 9.28 17.67 1.49
C GLY A 126 10.73 17.23 1.31
N ALA A 127 11.62 17.69 2.19
CA ALA A 127 13.07 17.38 2.15
C ALA A 127 13.46 16.16 3.01
N ALA A 128 12.51 15.52 3.71
CA ALA A 128 12.73 14.32 4.50
C ALA A 128 11.81 13.18 4.05
N ALA A 129 12.07 11.96 4.54
CA ALA A 129 11.08 10.88 4.51
C ALA A 129 10.53 10.64 5.92
N ARG A 130 9.27 10.24 6.03
CA ARG A 130 8.67 9.71 7.27
C ARG A 130 8.48 8.21 7.14
N LEU A 131 8.83 7.46 8.18
CA LEU A 131 8.65 6.02 8.23
C LEU A 131 7.72 5.65 9.38
N GLN A 132 6.69 4.86 9.10
CA GLN A 132 5.84 4.23 10.10
C GLN A 132 5.93 2.71 10.01
N ARG A 133 6.31 2.06 11.11
CA ARG A 133 6.22 0.60 11.22
C ARG A 133 4.83 0.21 11.71
N VAL A 134 4.27 -0.84 11.12
CA VAL A 134 2.92 -1.31 11.42
C VAL A 134 2.95 -2.82 11.66
N HIS A 135 2.22 -3.29 12.66
CA HIS A 135 2.04 -4.70 12.96
C HIS A 135 1.16 -5.40 11.92
N ASP A 136 1.21 -6.73 11.88
CA ASP A 136 0.48 -7.60 10.96
C ASP A 136 -1.06 -7.53 11.08
N ASN A 137 -1.53 -6.90 12.16
CA ASN A 137 -2.93 -6.66 12.47
C ASN A 137 -3.39 -5.22 12.19
N GLY A 138 -2.49 -4.33 11.77
CA GLY A 138 -2.77 -2.93 11.48
C GLY A 138 -2.42 -1.96 12.60
N ASP A 139 -2.03 -2.44 13.78
CA ASP A 139 -1.64 -1.56 14.88
C ASP A 139 -0.33 -0.83 14.56
N LEU A 140 -0.28 0.47 14.82
CA LEU A 140 0.94 1.24 14.66
C LEU A 140 1.97 0.79 15.70
N TRP A 141 3.19 0.52 15.24
CA TRP A 141 4.31 0.20 16.12
C TRP A 141 5.06 1.48 16.46
N GLY A 142 4.86 1.98 17.69
CA GLY A 142 5.55 3.19 18.15
C GLY A 142 5.15 4.43 17.34
N GLY A 143 6.01 5.44 17.35
CA GLY A 143 5.79 6.68 16.59
C GLY A 143 6.49 6.71 15.23
N GLU A 144 6.12 7.70 14.41
CA GLU A 144 6.75 8.00 13.13
C GLU A 144 8.23 8.36 13.31
N VAL A 145 9.08 7.88 12.40
CA VAL A 145 10.51 8.18 12.36
C VAL A 145 10.81 9.07 11.16
N SER A 146 11.35 10.27 11.39
CA SER A 146 11.84 11.13 10.32
C SER A 146 13.24 10.69 9.88
N VAL A 147 13.45 10.58 8.57
CA VAL A 147 14.73 10.26 7.93
C VAL A 147 15.18 11.46 7.08
N PRO A 148 16.05 12.34 7.62
CA PRO A 148 16.34 13.64 7.01
C PRO A 148 17.10 13.59 5.68
N GLU A 149 17.84 12.51 5.41
CA GLU A 149 18.71 12.40 4.22
C GLU A 149 18.02 11.80 2.99
N LEU A 150 16.77 11.30 3.13
CA LEU A 150 16.05 10.61 2.06
C LEU A 150 15.15 11.51 1.20
N GLY A 151 14.78 12.72 1.64
CA GLY A 151 13.86 13.57 0.86
C GLY A 151 14.49 14.33 -0.31
N ARG A 152 15.74 14.02 -0.69
CA ARG A 152 16.35 14.48 -1.95
C ARG A 152 16.27 13.46 -3.08
N ALA A 153 15.91 12.20 -2.79
CA ALA A 153 15.69 11.18 -3.80
C ALA A 153 14.22 11.24 -4.24
N TYR A 154 13.89 12.19 -5.10
CA TYR A 154 12.56 12.25 -5.74
C TYR A 154 12.37 11.20 -6.84
N ASP A 155 13.34 10.32 -7.05
CA ASP A 155 13.24 9.27 -8.05
C ASP A 155 14.19 8.11 -7.68
N THR A 156 13.67 6.89 -7.67
CA THR A 156 14.30 5.57 -7.43
C THR A 156 14.70 5.17 -6.00
N ASP A 157 13.92 4.22 -5.47
CA ASP A 157 14.21 3.24 -4.41
C ASP A 157 14.72 3.78 -3.07
N ILE A 158 13.82 4.43 -2.33
CA ILE A 158 13.98 4.76 -0.91
C ILE A 158 14.30 3.48 -0.09
N TYR A 159 13.85 2.32 -0.56
CA TYR A 159 14.09 1.01 0.05
C TYR A 159 15.54 0.50 0.01
N GLU A 160 16.29 0.70 -1.08
CA GLU A 160 17.66 0.18 -1.18
C GLU A 160 18.62 0.89 -0.21
N GLY A 161 18.33 2.15 0.13
CA GLY A 161 19.06 2.88 1.19
C GLY A 161 18.86 2.30 2.60
N LEU A 162 17.70 1.68 2.87
CA LEU A 162 17.36 1.17 4.21
C LEU A 162 17.93 -0.23 4.51
N LYS A 163 18.27 -1.03 3.49
CA LYS A 163 18.89 -2.36 3.70
C LYS A 163 20.28 -2.28 4.33
N GLY A 164 20.98 -1.14 4.21
CA GLY A 164 22.33 -0.95 4.73
C GLY A 164 22.43 -0.53 6.20
N GLY A 165 21.33 -0.09 6.83
CA GLY A 165 21.36 0.62 8.12
C GLY A 165 20.68 -0.09 9.31
N LEU A 166 20.05 -1.25 9.10
CA LEU A 166 19.36 -2.00 10.17
C LEU A 166 20.19 -3.22 10.56
N VAL A 167 21.18 -3.01 11.45
CA VAL A 167 21.81 -4.05 12.28
C VAL A 167 21.40 -3.83 13.73
#